data_AF-A0A536UN84-F1
#
_entry.id   AF-A0A536UN84-F1
#
_cell.length_a   1.000
_cell.length_b   1.000
_cell.length_c   1.000
_cell.angle_alpha   90.00
_cell.angle_beta   90.00
_cell.angle_gamma   90.00
#
_symmetry.space_group_name_H-M   'P 1'
#
loop_
_entity.id
_entity.type
_entity.pdbx_description
1 polymer ?
#
loop_
_entity_poly.entity_id
_entity_poly.type
_entity_poly.pdbx_seq_one_letter_code
_entity_poly.pdbx_strand_id
1 'polypeptide(L)'
;MMFELSQTFYFEAAHTLERAFETTSSRRIHGHTYGAEVQVRGEPGPDGMVVDLAQLRAAIAEVRETLDHHLLDDVAGLGAPTLENLCLYIHAQIAAKVGS
;
A
#
# COMPACT_ATOMS: atom_id res chain seq x y z
N MET A 1 -18.65 9.32 17.97
CA MET A 1 -18.68 9.95 16.63
C MET A 1 -17.57 9.29 15.85
N MET A 2 -17.87 8.77 14.65
CA MET A 2 -16.88 8.09 13.82
C MET A 2 -16.05 9.11 13.04
N PHE A 3 -14.73 8.95 13.07
CA PHE A 3 -13.79 9.78 12.31
C PHE A 3 -13.01 8.92 11.32
N GLU A 4 -12.54 9.55 10.25
CA GLU A 4 -11.65 8.95 9.26
C GLU A 4 -10.44 9.85 9.07
N LEU A 5 -9.25 9.25 9.08
CA LEU A 5 -8.00 9.91 8.73
C LEU A 5 -7.40 9.19 7.52
N SER A 6 -7.03 9.97 6.51
CA SER A 6 -6.44 9.45 5.27
C SER A 6 -5.01 9.99 5.09
N GLN A 7 -4.09 9.13 4.68
CA GLN A 7 -2.74 9.51 4.24
C GLN A 7 -2.49 8.90 2.86
N THR A 8 -2.03 9.74 1.93
CA THR A 8 -1.64 9.32 0.59
C THR A 8 -0.12 9.27 0.49
N PHE A 9 0.40 8.23 -0.16
CA PHE A 9 1.81 8.15 -0.54
C PHE A 9 1.95 7.64 -1.97
N TYR A 10 3.11 7.91 -2.56
CA TYR A 10 3.43 7.53 -3.94
C TYR A 10 4.70 6.71 -3.97
N PHE A 11 4.77 5.78 -4.93
CA PHE A 11 5.98 5.03 -5.21
C PHE A 11 6.09 4.74 -6.70
N GLU A 12 7.31 4.70 -7.21
CA GLU A 12 7.64 4.36 -8.59
C GLU A 12 8.08 2.91 -8.64
N ALA A 13 7.36 2.05 -9.35
CA ALA A 13 7.75 0.63 -9.43
C ALA A 13 7.51 0.06 -10.82
N ALA A 14 8.26 -0.99 -11.14
CA ALA A 14 8.05 -1.79 -12.33
C ALA A 14 7.36 -3.11 -11.96
N HIS A 15 6.63 -3.70 -12.90
CA HIS A 15 6.08 -5.03 -12.77
C HIS A 15 5.86 -5.74 -14.11
N THR A 16 5.58 -7.03 -14.04
CA THR A 16 4.92 -7.78 -15.11
C THR A 16 3.54 -8.24 -14.66
N LEU A 17 2.63 -8.49 -15.60
CA LEU A 17 1.35 -9.07 -15.28
C LEU A 17 0.85 -9.99 -16.39
N GLU A 18 0.42 -11.19 -16.01
CA GLU A 18 -0.32 -12.06 -16.91
C GLU A 18 -1.82 -11.74 -16.84
N ARG A 19 -2.34 -11.11 -17.89
CA ARG A 19 -3.77 -10.79 -18.03
C ARG A 19 -4.42 -11.66 -19.10
N ALA A 20 -5.73 -11.86 -18.98
CA ALA A 20 -6.55 -12.48 -20.03
C ALA A 20 -6.83 -11.54 -21.21
N PHE A 21 -6.79 -10.22 -20.98
CA PHE A 21 -7.03 -9.17 -21.97
C PHE A 21 -5.85 -8.19 -21.99
N GLU A 22 -5.54 -7.60 -23.15
CA GLU A 22 -4.40 -6.68 -23.34
C GLU A 22 -3.06 -7.27 -22.89
N THR A 23 -2.79 -8.49 -23.36
CA THR A 23 -1.77 -9.38 -22.80
C THR A 23 -0.34 -8.99 -23.18
N THR A 24 -0.12 -8.39 -24.35
CA THR A 24 1.24 -8.15 -24.87
C THR A 24 1.95 -6.98 -24.17
N SER A 25 1.23 -5.94 -23.74
CA SER A 25 1.83 -4.85 -22.96
C SER A 25 2.05 -5.26 -21.51
N SER A 26 1.07 -5.89 -20.89
CA SER A 26 1.12 -6.31 -19.48
C SER A 26 2.20 -7.36 -19.20
N ARG A 27 2.48 -8.27 -20.13
CA ARG A 27 3.55 -9.27 -20.01
C ARG A 27 4.97 -8.72 -20.12
N ARG A 28 5.14 -7.50 -20.65
CA ARG A 28 6.46 -6.86 -20.68
C ARG A 28 6.71 -6.19 -19.34
N ILE A 29 7.98 -6.07 -18.96
CA ILE A 29 8.36 -5.21 -17.85
C ILE A 29 7.93 -3.78 -18.21
N HIS A 30 7.07 -3.22 -17.39
CA HIS A 30 6.60 -1.84 -17.47
C HIS A 30 6.46 -1.31 -16.05
N GLY A 31 6.17 -0.03 -15.89
CA GLY A 31 6.03 0.55 -14.56
C GLY A 31 5.06 1.70 -14.53
N HIS A 32 4.75 2.13 -13.31
CA HIS A 32 3.83 3.20 -13.03
C HIS A 32 4.33 4.03 -11.84
N THR A 33 3.92 5.30 -11.83
CA THR A 33 3.73 6.04 -10.58
C THR A 33 2.47 5.51 -9.92
N TYR A 34 2.62 4.76 -8.83
CA TYR A 34 1.49 4.29 -8.04
C TYR A 34 1.12 5.33 -6.99
N GLY A 35 -0.16 5.62 -6.85
CA GLY A 35 -0.72 6.39 -5.74
C GLY A 35 -1.53 5.46 -4.84
N ALA A 36 -1.18 5.41 -3.55
CA ALA A 36 -1.87 4.61 -2.55
C ALA A 36 -2.40 5.51 -1.44
N GLU A 37 -3.66 5.29 -1.05
CA GLU A 37 -4.29 5.95 0.10
C GLU A 37 -4.54 4.93 1.19
N VAL A 38 -4.14 5.27 2.41
CA VAL A 38 -4.37 4.49 3.61
C VAL A 38 -5.35 5.26 4.49
N GLN A 39 -6.46 4.62 4.84
CA GLN A 39 -7.50 5.19 5.65
C GLN A 39 -7.59 4.45 6.98
N VAL A 40 -7.65 5.20 8.08
CA VAL A 40 -7.92 4.67 9.42
C VAL A 40 -9.23 5.26 9.91
N ARG A 41 -10.17 4.39 10.30
CA ARG A 41 -11.49 4.78 10.81
C ARG A 41 -11.63 4.35 12.26
N GLY A 42 -12.12 5.24 13.11
CA GLY A 42 -12.38 4.91 14.50
C GLY A 42 -12.98 6.05 15.31
N GLU A 43 -13.27 5.77 16.58
CA GLU A 43 -13.57 6.80 17.55
C GLU A 43 -12.28 7.22 18.27
N PRO A 44 -12.12 8.50 18.65
CA PRO A 44 -10.91 8.95 19.31
C PRO A 44 -10.78 8.31 20.69
N GLY A 45 -9.57 7.89 21.04
CA GLY A 45 -9.23 7.36 22.35
C GLY A 45 -9.20 8.44 23.44
N PRO A 46 -8.76 8.09 24.66
CA PRO A 46 -8.62 9.04 25.78
C PRO A 46 -7.66 10.21 25.50
N ASP A 47 -6.76 10.05 24.54
CA ASP A 47 -5.83 11.06 24.04
C ASP A 47 -6.44 11.97 22.96
N GLY A 48 -7.70 11.71 22.56
CA GLY A 48 -8.41 12.46 21.53
C GLY A 48 -8.01 12.10 20.11
N MET A 49 -7.29 11.00 19.88
CA MET A 49 -6.82 10.56 18.55
C MET A 49 -7.46 9.23 18.15
N VAL A 50 -7.78 9.08 16.86
CA VAL A 50 -8.13 7.77 16.28
C VAL A 50 -6.87 6.90 16.15
N VAL A 51 -5.76 7.55 15.78
CA VAL A 51 -4.44 6.95 15.59
C VAL A 51 -3.38 8.04 15.78
N ASP A 52 -2.21 7.70 16.31
CA ASP A 52 -1.05 8.59 16.23
C ASP A 52 -0.59 8.69 14.77
N LEU A 53 -0.71 9.89 14.18
CA LEU A 53 -0.37 10.11 12.79
C LEU A 53 1.13 9.88 12.50
N ALA A 54 2.02 10.08 13.47
CA ALA A 54 3.44 9.78 13.32
C ALA A 54 3.68 8.25 13.22
N GLN A 55 2.95 7.45 14.00
CA GLN A 55 2.99 5.99 13.90
C GLN A 55 2.48 5.51 12.54
N LEU A 56 1.34 6.04 12.07
CA LEU A 56 0.80 5.71 10.75
C LEU A 56 1.79 6.07 9.63
N ARG A 57 2.42 7.25 9.69
CA ARG A 57 3.42 7.68 8.70
C ARG A 57 4.68 6.82 8.73
N ALA A 58 5.14 6.41 9.90
CA ALA A 58 6.28 5.50 10.01
C ALA A 58 5.97 4.14 9.37
N ALA A 59 4.79 3.57 9.65
CA ALA A 59 4.33 2.34 9.02
C ALA A 59 4.24 2.47 7.48
N ILE A 60 3.68 3.58 6.99
CA ILE A 60 3.62 3.87 5.54
C ILE A 60 5.03 3.97 4.93
N ALA A 61 5.95 4.65 5.61
CA ALA A 61 7.32 4.80 5.13
C ALA A 61 8.01 3.44 4.99
N GLU A 62 7.90 2.57 6.00
CA GLU A 62 8.47 1.22 5.94
C GLU A 62 7.90 0.38 4.80
N VAL A 63 6.58 0.45 4.56
CA VAL A 63 5.96 -0.24 3.42
C VAL A 63 6.44 0.33 2.09
N ARG A 64 6.51 1.65 1.99
CA ARG A 64 6.98 2.35 0.79
C ARG A 64 8.41 1.92 0.41
N GLU A 65 9.31 1.76 1.37
CA GLU A 65 10.68 1.28 1.10
C GLU A 65 10.71 -0.11 0.45
N THR A 66 9.70 -0.96 0.70
CA THR A 66 9.60 -2.29 0.05
C THR A 66 9.05 -2.25 -1.37
N LEU A 67 8.49 -1.11 -1.80
CA LEU A 67 7.77 -0.96 -3.07
C LEU A 67 8.47 0.01 -4.02
N ASP A 68 8.99 1.13 -3.50
CA ASP A 68 9.58 2.21 -4.29
C ASP A 68 10.91 1.79 -4.93
N HIS A 69 11.06 2.07 -6.22
CA HIS A 69 12.21 1.68 -7.05
C HIS A 69 12.47 0.16 -7.12
N HIS A 70 11.45 -0.67 -6.90
CA HIS A 70 11.55 -2.13 -7.00
C HIS A 70 10.81 -2.71 -8.22
N LEU A 71 11.19 -3.93 -8.60
CA LEU A 71 10.36 -4.81 -9.42
C LEU A 71 9.36 -5.51 -8.49
N LEU A 72 8.07 -5.21 -8.61
CA LEU A 72 7.04 -5.72 -7.71
C LEU A 72 6.92 -7.24 -7.73
N ASP A 73 7.27 -7.88 -8.84
CA ASP A 73 7.32 -9.34 -8.96
C ASP A 73 8.26 -10.00 -7.93
N ASP A 74 9.28 -9.26 -7.45
CA ASP A 74 10.27 -9.76 -6.48
C ASP A 74 9.90 -9.45 -5.01
N VAL A 75 8.81 -8.72 -4.77
CA VAL A 75 8.39 -8.33 -3.42
C VAL A 75 7.74 -9.52 -2.70
N ALA A 76 8.46 -10.05 -1.71
CA ALA A 76 8.02 -11.22 -0.96
C ALA A 76 6.65 -10.98 -0.29
N GLY A 77 5.70 -11.87 -0.55
CA GLY A 77 4.35 -11.80 0.03
C GLY A 77 3.37 -10.90 -0.72
N LEU A 78 3.80 -10.17 -1.77
CA LEU A 78 2.88 -9.39 -2.62
C LEU A 78 2.00 -10.28 -3.51
N GLY A 79 2.55 -11.41 -4.00
CA GLY A 79 1.88 -12.23 -5.01
C GLY A 79 1.93 -11.57 -6.40
N ALA A 80 0.97 -11.89 -7.27
CA ALA A 80 0.88 -11.24 -8.58
C ALA A 80 0.67 -9.72 -8.38
N PRO A 81 1.43 -8.83 -9.04
CA PRO A 81 1.44 -7.40 -8.74
C PRO A 81 0.23 -6.64 -9.33
N THR A 82 -0.97 -7.12 -9.03
CA THR A 82 -2.25 -6.45 -9.32
C THR A 82 -2.51 -5.34 -8.29
N LEU A 83 -3.45 -4.44 -8.58
CA LEU A 83 -3.83 -3.39 -7.62
C LEU A 83 -4.48 -3.99 -6.37
N GLU A 84 -5.26 -5.06 -6.51
CA GLU A 84 -5.90 -5.76 -5.41
C GLU A 84 -4.88 -6.37 -4.46
N ASN A 85 -3.86 -7.04 -5.00
CA ASN A 85 -2.79 -7.63 -4.20
C ASN A 85 -1.90 -6.56 -3.55
N LEU A 86 -1.64 -5.44 -4.24
CA LEU A 86 -0.99 -4.27 -3.63
C LEU A 86 -1.80 -3.73 -2.45
N CYS A 87 -3.12 -3.58 -2.58
CA CYS A 87 -3.99 -3.16 -1.48
C CYS A 87 -3.94 -4.13 -0.30
N LEU A 88 -4.01 -5.44 -0.55
CA LEU A 88 -3.93 -6.47 0.49
C LEU A 88 -2.58 -6.47 1.19
N TYR A 89 -1.48 -6.36 0.44
CA TYR A 89 -0.12 -6.27 0.97
C TYR A 89 0.07 -5.02 1.84
N ILE A 90 -0.27 -3.84 1.31
CA ILE A 90 -0.15 -2.57 2.03
C ILE A 90 -0.99 -2.61 3.33
N HIS A 91 -2.23 -3.08 3.24
CA HIS A 91 -3.10 -3.25 4.41
C HIS A 91 -2.47 -4.17 5.46
N ALA A 92 -2.02 -5.37 5.06
CA ALA A 92 -1.45 -6.34 6.00
C ALA A 92 -0.21 -5.79 6.73
N GLN A 93 0.67 -5.09 6.00
CA GLN A 93 1.89 -4.51 6.59
C GLN A 93 1.59 -3.35 7.55
N ILE A 94 0.61 -2.50 7.23
CA ILE A 94 0.25 -1.35 8.07
C ILE A 94 -0.56 -1.80 9.29
N ALA A 95 -1.56 -2.68 9.12
CA ALA A 95 -2.39 -3.18 10.22
C ALA A 95 -1.55 -3.85 11.32
N ALA A 96 -0.48 -4.55 10.93
CA ALA A 96 0.46 -5.16 11.88
C ALA A 96 1.20 -4.15 12.78
N LYS A 97 1.26 -2.86 12.40
CA LYS A 97 2.02 -1.81 13.08
C LYS A 97 1.13 -0.79 13.80
N VAL A 98 -0.08 -0.57 13.30
CA VAL A 98 -0.96 0.53 13.73
C VAL A 98 -2.16 0.04 14.55
N GLY A 99 -2.36 -1.29 14.65
CA GLY A 99 -3.53 -1.89 15.26
C GLY A 99 -4.67 -2.04 14.25
N SER A 100 -5.54 -3.02 14.48
CA SER A 100 -6.73 -3.32 13.66
C SER A 100 -7.87 -2.36 13.92
#